data_AF-A0A172U8T1-F1
#
_entry.id   AF-A0A172U8T1-F1
#
_cell.length_a   1.000
_cell.length_b   1.000
_cell.length_c   1.000
_cell.angle_alpha   90.00
_cell.angle_beta   90.00
_cell.angle_gamma   90.00
#
_symmetry.space_group_name_H-M   'P 1'
#
loop_
_entity.id
_entity.type
_entity.pdbx_description
1 polymer ?
#
loop_
_entity_poly.entity_id
_entity_poly.type
_entity_poly.pdbx_seq_one_letter_code
_entity_poly.pdbx_strand_id
1 'polypeptide(L)'
;MWEWPEASVSLANKSEAVKSSYSLPKHVFPLYQSSQLHTKPIRKMPPQLYLFAACIVALVFLFGRLYFRFSDITAPAGTAQASAPTESLPNDFLALRNSTESSAGRHFPSDQSPPQSDSLAKFDYTPKLPNVPESAPAFADLAKPVSFPRLSGCVVDRKQPEGCRCYTQQATPYIVSPDQCRAFIRYGRFDPYRPDGTRAGVAGTGTGGGVRAESSRALVPG
;
A
#
# COMPACT_ATOMS: atom_id res chain seq x y z
N MET A 1 32.14 21.20 11.10
CA MET A 1 32.62 19.87 10.69
C MET A 1 33.68 19.45 11.69
N TRP A 2 33.74 18.16 12.00
CA TRP A 2 34.77 17.60 12.88
C TRP A 2 35.72 16.83 11.99
N GLU A 3 37.00 17.12 12.12
CA GLU A 3 38.06 16.51 11.34
C GLU A 3 39.04 15.84 12.30
N TRP A 4 39.38 14.58 12.01
CA TRP A 4 40.39 13.81 12.75
C TRP A 4 41.59 13.59 11.83
N PRO A 5 42.83 13.80 12.31
CA PRO A 5 44.04 13.56 11.52
C PRO A 5 44.30 12.06 11.28
N GLU A 6 43.71 11.19 12.10
CA GLU A 6 43.81 9.74 12.01
C GLU A 6 42.43 9.07 12.14
N ALA A 7 42.28 7.88 11.57
CA ALA A 7 41.03 7.13 11.62
C ALA A 7 40.82 6.54 13.03
N SER A 8 39.99 7.18 13.85
CA SER A 8 39.65 6.69 15.18
C SER A 8 38.45 5.74 15.15
N VAL A 9 38.56 4.63 15.89
CA VAL A 9 37.52 3.60 15.97
C VAL A 9 36.37 4.02 16.89
N SER A 10 36.58 5.01 17.76
CA SER A 10 35.59 5.50 18.72
C SER A 10 35.08 6.91 18.38
N LEU A 11 33.82 7.00 17.94
CA LEU A 11 33.13 8.27 17.63
C LEU A 11 32.87 9.16 18.87
N ALA A 12 33.18 8.68 20.08
CA ALA A 12 32.90 9.35 21.34
C ALA A 12 34.01 10.33 21.78
N ASN A 13 35.25 10.15 21.33
CA ASN A 13 36.37 10.99 21.71
C ASN A 13 36.44 12.26 20.84
N LYS A 14 35.64 13.27 21.24
CA LYS A 14 35.58 14.58 20.57
C LYS A 14 36.69 15.55 20.99
N SER A 15 37.51 15.19 21.98
CA SER A 15 38.60 16.02 22.52
C SER A 15 39.78 16.14 21.55
N GLU A 16 39.98 15.14 20.70
CA GLU A 16 41.07 15.07 19.72
C GLU A 16 40.65 15.60 18.34
N ALA A 17 39.37 15.94 18.19
CA ALA A 17 38.79 16.39 16.94
C ALA A 17 38.96 17.90 16.76
N VAL A 18 39.48 18.32 15.61
CA VAL A 18 39.56 19.73 15.24
C VAL A 18 38.19 20.16 14.72
N LYS A 19 37.64 21.23 15.30
CA LYS A 19 36.35 21.80 14.88
C LYS A 19 36.59 22.89 13.84
N SER A 20 36.18 22.64 12.59
CA SER A 20 36.17 23.62 11.51
C SER A 20 34.74 24.11 11.23
N SER A 21 34.55 25.39 10.91
CA SER A 21 33.27 25.88 10.39
C SER A 21 33.27 25.72 8.87
N TYR A 22 32.61 24.66 8.39
CA TYR A 22 32.45 24.45 6.95
C TYR A 22 31.15 25.10 6.46
N SER A 23 31.28 25.94 5.43
CA SER A 23 30.14 26.50 4.71
C SER A 23 30.20 25.98 3.28
N LEU A 24 29.12 25.36 2.81
CA LEU A 24 29.08 24.77 1.48
C LEU A 24 29.06 25.89 0.42
N PRO A 25 30.01 25.92 -0.53
CA PRO A 25 30.05 26.98 -1.52
C PRO A 25 28.85 26.89 -2.47
N LYS A 26 28.24 28.04 -2.74
CA LYS A 26 26.92 28.11 -3.42
C LYS A 26 26.92 27.54 -4.84
N HIS A 27 28.07 27.53 -5.51
CA HIS A 27 28.21 27.02 -6.87
C HIS A 27 28.12 25.50 -6.98
N VAL A 28 28.16 24.76 -5.85
CA VAL A 28 28.02 23.29 -5.84
C VAL A 28 26.56 22.85 -5.84
N PHE A 29 25.64 23.68 -5.33
CA PHE A 29 24.20 23.39 -5.35
C PHE A 29 23.64 23.11 -6.76
N PRO A 30 23.98 23.84 -7.84
CA PRO A 30 23.47 23.52 -9.17
C PRO A 30 24.04 22.21 -9.74
N LEU A 31 25.20 21.74 -9.27
CA LEU A 31 25.77 20.44 -9.66
C LEU A 31 25.07 19.26 -8.98
N TYR A 32 24.30 19.52 -7.92
CA TYR A 32 23.55 18.53 -7.17
C TYR A 32 22.05 18.64 -7.49
N GLN A 33 21.55 17.72 -8.33
CA GLN A 33 20.14 17.62 -8.64
C GLN A 33 19.52 16.44 -7.88
N SER A 34 18.95 16.68 -6.70
CA SER A 34 18.21 15.66 -5.97
C SER A 34 16.85 15.41 -6.65
N SER A 35 16.83 14.46 -7.59
CA SER A 35 15.68 13.65 -8.00
C SER A 35 14.32 14.37 -8.00
N GLN A 36 14.12 15.34 -8.90
CA GLN A 36 12.78 15.88 -9.20
C GLN A 36 12.03 15.04 -10.25
N LEU A 37 12.68 14.02 -10.83
CA LEU A 37 12.14 13.17 -11.89
C LEU A 37 10.85 12.43 -11.48
N HIS A 38 10.65 12.20 -10.18
CA HIS A 38 9.51 11.46 -9.63
C HIS A 38 8.47 12.33 -8.90
N THR A 39 8.57 13.66 -8.99
CA THR A 39 7.55 14.53 -8.42
C THR A 39 7.04 15.45 -9.52
N LYS A 40 6.11 14.94 -10.32
CA LYS A 40 5.18 15.79 -11.07
C LYS A 40 4.06 16.16 -10.07
N PRO A 41 4.09 17.33 -9.40
CA PRO A 41 2.93 17.76 -8.63
C PRO A 41 1.81 18.09 -9.63
N ILE A 42 0.99 17.09 -9.95
CA ILE A 42 -0.27 17.29 -10.66
C ILE A 42 -1.17 18.03 -9.68
N ARG A 43 -1.16 19.36 -9.73
CA ARG A 43 -2.03 20.19 -8.89
C ARG A 43 -3.44 20.11 -9.44
N LYS A 44 -4.28 19.28 -8.82
CA LYS A 44 -5.73 19.36 -9.01
C LYS A 44 -6.24 20.57 -8.23
N MET A 45 -7.01 21.44 -8.88
CA MET A 45 -7.65 22.56 -8.20
C MET A 45 -8.55 22.02 -7.08
N PRO A 46 -8.45 22.55 -5.84
CA PRO A 46 -9.24 22.05 -4.74
C PRO A 46 -10.74 22.29 -5.00
N PRO A 47 -11.63 21.33 -4.70
CA PRO A 47 -13.07 21.46 -4.94
C PRO A 47 -13.69 22.64 -4.19
N GLN A 48 -13.03 23.12 -3.13
CA GLN A 48 -13.40 24.32 -2.37
C GLN A 48 -13.44 25.59 -3.24
N LEU A 49 -12.59 25.68 -4.27
CA LEU A 49 -12.53 26.83 -5.18
C LEU A 49 -13.78 26.90 -6.08
N TYR A 50 -14.28 25.74 -6.50
CA TYR A 50 -15.55 25.64 -7.23
C TYR A 50 -16.76 25.94 -6.33
N LEU A 51 -16.74 25.48 -5.07
CA LEU A 51 -17.78 25.81 -4.09
C LEU A 51 -17.82 27.32 -3.84
N PHE A 52 -16.66 27.96 -3.64
CA PHE A 52 -16.59 29.41 -3.45
C PHE A 52 -17.13 30.19 -4.66
N ALA A 53 -16.75 29.79 -5.88
CA ALA A 53 -17.31 30.38 -7.10
C ALA A 53 -18.83 30.20 -7.19
N ALA A 54 -19.35 29.00 -6.87
CA ALA A 54 -20.79 28.74 -6.85
C ALA A 54 -21.53 29.58 -5.78
N CYS A 55 -20.93 29.78 -4.60
CA CYS A 55 -21.47 30.67 -3.57
C CYS A 55 -21.55 32.12 -4.05
N ILE A 56 -20.53 32.63 -4.74
CA ILE A 56 -20.57 33.98 -5.31
C ILE A 56 -21.70 34.12 -6.33
N VAL A 57 -21.84 33.14 -7.24
CA VAL A 57 -22.93 33.14 -8.23
C VAL A 57 -24.30 33.08 -7.56
N ALA A 58 -24.45 32.24 -6.54
CA ALA A 58 -25.70 32.12 -5.77
C ALA A 58 -26.04 33.43 -5.04
N LEU A 59 -25.05 34.11 -4.47
CA LEU A 59 -25.24 35.42 -3.84
C LEU A 59 -25.68 36.45 -4.87
N VAL A 60 -24.99 36.58 -6.01
CA VAL A 60 -25.39 37.52 -7.08
C VAL A 60 -26.81 37.23 -7.58
N PHE A 61 -27.16 35.95 -7.73
CA PHE A 61 -28.51 35.53 -8.12
C PHE A 61 -29.56 35.88 -7.06
N LEU A 62 -29.30 35.60 -5.79
CA LEU A 62 -30.20 35.93 -4.68
C LEU A 62 -30.39 37.45 -4.53
N PHE A 63 -29.30 38.22 -4.62
CA PHE A 63 -29.35 39.68 -4.59
C PHE A 63 -30.13 40.24 -5.78
N GLY A 64 -29.90 39.74 -7.00
CA GLY A 64 -30.67 40.12 -8.18
C GLY A 64 -32.16 39.79 -8.00
N ARG A 65 -32.48 38.59 -7.52
CA ARG A 65 -33.87 38.16 -7.30
C ARG A 65 -34.57 38.98 -6.22
N LEU A 66 -33.85 39.35 -5.16
CA LEU A 66 -34.35 40.20 -4.10
C LEU A 66 -34.58 41.63 -4.61
N TYR A 67 -33.66 42.17 -5.42
CA TYR A 67 -33.81 43.46 -6.08
C TYR A 67 -35.04 43.50 -7.00
N PHE A 68 -35.22 42.48 -7.86
CA PHE A 68 -36.40 42.35 -8.71
C PHE A 68 -37.70 42.18 -7.89
N ARG A 69 -37.67 41.45 -6.77
CA ARG A 69 -38.82 41.35 -5.86
C ARG A 69 -39.17 42.66 -5.18
N PHE A 70 -38.17 43.43 -4.74
CA PHE A 70 -38.40 44.76 -4.17
C PHE A 70 -38.94 45.73 -5.23
N SER A 71 -38.45 45.66 -6.47
CA SER A 71 -39.01 46.46 -7.57
C SER A 71 -40.46 46.06 -7.90
N ASP A 72 -40.78 44.76 -7.85
CA ASP A 72 -42.15 44.23 -8.06
C ASP A 72 -43.11 44.68 -6.94
N ILE A 73 -42.66 44.74 -5.68
CA ILE A 73 -43.49 45.17 -4.52
C ILE A 73 -43.78 46.68 -4.57
N THR A 74 -42.89 47.47 -5.17
CA THR A 74 -43.14 48.90 -5.44
C THR A 74 -43.90 49.16 -6.75
N ALA A 75 -44.18 48.13 -7.55
CA ALA A 75 -45.00 48.22 -8.75
C ALA A 75 -46.45 47.80 -8.43
N PRO A 76 -47.48 48.55 -8.90
CA PRO A 76 -48.87 48.17 -8.65
C PRO A 76 -49.22 46.84 -9.34
N ALA A 77 -49.87 45.98 -8.56
CA ALA A 77 -50.11 44.56 -8.81
C ALA A 77 -50.99 44.26 -10.05
N GLY A 78 -50.59 43.23 -10.81
CA GLY A 78 -51.37 42.59 -11.87
C GLY A 78 -51.29 41.06 -11.79
N THR A 79 -52.23 40.48 -11.02
CA THR A 79 -52.96 39.20 -11.21
C THR A 79 -52.25 37.88 -11.55
N ALA A 80 -52.48 36.90 -10.64
CA ALA A 80 -52.98 35.52 -10.86
C ALA A 80 -52.07 34.50 -11.58
N GLN A 81 -52.09 33.18 -11.32
CA GLN A 81 -52.60 32.27 -10.29
C GLN A 81 -51.92 30.92 -10.59
N ALA A 82 -51.62 30.14 -9.55
CA ALA A 82 -51.15 28.77 -9.63
C ALA A 82 -52.31 27.78 -9.82
N SER A 83 -52.06 26.60 -10.42
CA SER A 83 -52.74 25.31 -10.10
C SER A 83 -52.15 24.13 -10.90
N ALA A 84 -51.65 23.13 -10.18
CA ALA A 84 -51.50 21.70 -10.55
C ALA A 84 -51.32 20.92 -9.22
N PRO A 85 -51.44 19.58 -9.12
CA PRO A 85 -52.00 18.53 -10.00
C PRO A 85 -52.96 17.58 -9.23
N THR A 86 -53.52 16.53 -9.87
CA THR A 86 -54.14 15.38 -9.16
C THR A 86 -53.91 14.05 -9.90
N GLU A 87 -53.71 13.02 -9.08
CA GLU A 87 -53.34 11.61 -9.29
C GLU A 87 -54.21 10.78 -10.25
N SER A 88 -53.64 9.71 -10.83
CA SER A 88 -53.82 8.31 -10.35
C SER A 88 -53.46 7.24 -11.42
N LEU A 89 -52.68 6.24 -11.00
CA LEU A 89 -52.46 4.91 -11.59
C LEU A 89 -53.58 3.96 -11.08
N PRO A 90 -53.95 2.83 -11.72
CA PRO A 90 -53.08 1.62 -11.76
C PRO A 90 -53.32 0.63 -12.93
N ASN A 91 -52.37 -0.29 -13.18
CA ASN A 91 -52.58 -1.75 -13.06
C ASN A 91 -51.46 -2.62 -13.64
N ASP A 92 -51.27 -3.72 -12.91
CA ASP A 92 -50.37 -4.87 -13.09
C ASP A 92 -50.45 -5.60 -14.44
N PHE A 93 -49.31 -6.19 -14.85
CA PHE A 93 -49.31 -7.57 -15.36
C PHE A 93 -47.96 -8.28 -15.10
N LEU A 94 -48.08 -9.56 -14.71
CA LEU A 94 -47.06 -10.47 -14.20
C LEU A 94 -46.26 -11.21 -15.29
N ALA A 95 -44.99 -11.50 -14.92
CA ALA A 95 -44.21 -12.74 -15.10
C ALA A 95 -43.98 -13.39 -16.50
N LEU A 96 -42.71 -13.69 -16.83
CA LEU A 96 -42.24 -15.08 -16.87
C LEU A 96 -40.69 -15.21 -16.85
N ARG A 97 -40.24 -16.27 -16.15
CA ARG A 97 -38.89 -16.85 -16.07
C ARG A 97 -38.34 -17.29 -17.45
N ASN A 98 -37.02 -17.34 -17.57
CA ASN A 98 -36.38 -18.55 -18.08
C ASN A 98 -34.99 -18.78 -17.46
N SER A 99 -34.76 -20.04 -17.06
CA SER A 99 -33.51 -20.58 -16.54
C SER A 99 -32.62 -21.06 -17.68
N THR A 100 -31.31 -21.22 -17.45
CA THR A 100 -30.57 -22.44 -17.83
C THR A 100 -29.16 -22.41 -17.25
N GLU A 101 -28.85 -23.49 -16.52
CA GLU A 101 -27.52 -23.91 -16.06
C GLU A 101 -26.73 -24.61 -17.19
N SER A 102 -25.41 -24.50 -17.14
CA SER A 102 -24.45 -25.61 -17.36
C SER A 102 -23.04 -25.03 -17.52
N SER A 103 -21.92 -25.69 -17.24
CA SER A 103 -21.47 -26.80 -16.39
C SER A 103 -20.05 -27.14 -16.92
N ALA A 104 -19.28 -27.84 -16.10
CA ALA A 104 -18.11 -28.65 -16.46
C ALA A 104 -16.77 -27.94 -16.77
N GLY A 105 -15.81 -28.22 -15.89
CA GLY A 105 -14.39 -27.93 -16.06
C GLY A 105 -13.68 -28.90 -17.01
N ARG A 106 -12.38 -28.63 -17.20
CA ARG A 106 -11.44 -29.55 -17.87
C ARG A 106 -10.13 -29.61 -17.10
N HIS A 107 -9.83 -30.82 -16.63
CA HIS A 107 -8.51 -31.30 -16.22
C HIS A 107 -7.66 -31.56 -17.47
N PHE A 108 -6.35 -31.29 -17.38
CA PHE A 108 -5.33 -31.80 -18.30
C PHE A 108 -4.30 -32.60 -17.47
N PRO A 109 -3.95 -33.85 -17.85
CA PRO A 109 -2.74 -34.52 -17.38
C PRO A 109 -1.70 -34.67 -18.50
N SER A 110 -0.54 -35.26 -18.15
CA SER A 110 0.55 -35.78 -19.02
C SER A 110 1.69 -34.77 -19.31
N ASP A 111 2.99 -35.09 -19.19
CA ASP A 111 3.68 -36.35 -18.88
C ASP A 111 5.11 -36.10 -18.37
N GLN A 112 5.65 -37.06 -17.62
CA GLN A 112 7.08 -37.19 -17.30
C GLN A 112 7.65 -38.43 -17.99
N SER A 113 8.78 -38.31 -18.68
CA SER A 113 9.80 -39.39 -18.71
C SER A 113 11.19 -38.92 -19.19
N PRO A 114 12.29 -39.62 -18.80
CA PRO A 114 13.69 -39.15 -18.87
C PRO A 114 14.55 -40.01 -19.85
N PRO A 115 15.90 -40.07 -19.71
CA PRO A 115 16.89 -39.28 -20.43
C PRO A 115 17.71 -40.09 -21.47
N GLN A 116 18.30 -39.42 -22.47
CA GLN A 116 19.29 -40.02 -23.37
C GLN A 116 20.62 -39.24 -23.25
N SER A 117 21.65 -40.00 -22.93
CA SER A 117 23.02 -39.62 -22.63
C SER A 117 23.84 -39.29 -23.88
N ASP A 118 24.69 -38.27 -23.82
CA ASP A 118 25.94 -38.29 -24.58
C ASP A 118 27.05 -37.50 -23.89
N SER A 119 28.28 -38.01 -23.94
CA SER A 119 29.25 -37.85 -22.85
C SER A 119 30.14 -36.58 -22.90
N LEU A 120 29.73 -35.57 -23.69
CA LEU A 120 30.14 -34.15 -23.55
C LEU A 120 29.00 -33.27 -22.99
N ALA A 121 27.82 -33.88 -22.80
CA ALA A 121 26.60 -33.31 -22.23
C ALA A 121 26.54 -33.44 -20.70
N LYS A 122 27.68 -33.24 -20.02
CA LYS A 122 27.73 -33.31 -18.54
C LYS A 122 27.01 -32.15 -17.87
N PHE A 123 26.84 -31.04 -18.58
CA PHE A 123 26.16 -29.85 -18.11
C PHE A 123 25.20 -29.35 -19.20
N ASP A 124 23.92 -29.75 -19.12
CA ASP A 124 22.85 -29.17 -19.93
C ASP A 124 22.49 -27.78 -19.38
N TYR A 125 22.89 -26.74 -20.12
CA TYR A 125 22.63 -25.33 -19.77
C TYR A 125 21.29 -24.81 -20.32
N THR A 126 20.45 -25.68 -20.89
CA THR A 126 19.14 -25.30 -21.42
C THR A 126 18.18 -25.00 -20.26
N PRO A 127 17.68 -23.76 -20.12
CA PRO A 127 16.77 -23.40 -19.04
C PRO A 127 15.42 -24.12 -19.18
N LYS A 128 14.92 -24.72 -18.09
CA LYS A 128 13.58 -25.33 -18.06
C LYS A 128 12.47 -24.28 -18.00
N LEU A 129 12.74 -23.13 -17.39
CA LEU A 129 11.83 -21.99 -17.33
C LEU A 129 12.30 -20.87 -18.27
N PRO A 130 11.36 -20.24 -19.01
CA PRO A 130 11.70 -19.11 -19.88
C PRO A 130 12.22 -17.95 -19.04
N ASN A 131 13.31 -17.33 -19.47
CA ASN A 131 13.96 -16.19 -18.81
C ASN A 131 14.53 -16.46 -17.40
N VAL A 132 14.75 -17.73 -17.04
CA VAL A 132 15.30 -18.13 -15.72
C VAL A 132 16.50 -19.07 -15.97
N PRO A 133 17.70 -18.54 -16.27
CA PRO A 133 18.86 -19.35 -16.64
C PRO A 133 19.31 -20.33 -15.55
N GLU A 134 19.08 -20.01 -14.28
CA GLU A 134 19.37 -20.86 -13.12
C GLU A 134 18.52 -22.13 -13.07
N SER A 135 17.44 -22.21 -13.87
CA SER A 135 16.61 -23.40 -13.98
C SER A 135 17.24 -24.52 -14.82
N ALA A 136 18.42 -24.29 -15.41
CA ALA A 136 19.11 -25.27 -16.23
C ALA A 136 19.65 -26.46 -15.38
N PRO A 137 19.56 -27.71 -15.87
CA PRO A 137 20.05 -28.89 -15.16
C PRO A 137 21.53 -28.81 -14.73
N ALA A 138 22.38 -28.15 -15.51
CA ALA A 138 23.79 -27.93 -15.19
C ALA A 138 24.01 -27.28 -13.81
N PHE A 139 23.07 -26.46 -13.36
CA PHE A 139 23.14 -25.77 -12.08
C PHE A 139 22.34 -26.45 -10.96
N ALA A 140 21.71 -27.61 -11.20
CA ALA A 140 20.79 -28.22 -10.25
C ALA A 140 21.41 -28.49 -8.87
N ASP A 141 22.71 -28.84 -8.82
CA ASP A 141 23.40 -29.05 -7.55
C ASP A 141 23.79 -27.77 -6.83
N LEU A 142 24.01 -26.68 -7.56
CA LEU A 142 24.42 -25.36 -7.05
C LEU A 142 23.22 -24.47 -6.70
N ALA A 143 22.16 -24.51 -7.51
CA ALA A 143 20.96 -23.70 -7.41
C ALA A 143 19.88 -24.34 -6.50
N LYS A 144 20.29 -25.05 -5.45
CA LYS A 144 19.37 -25.61 -4.45
C LYS A 144 18.81 -24.48 -3.59
N PRO A 145 17.48 -24.31 -3.48
CA PRO A 145 16.91 -23.27 -2.63
C PRO A 145 17.33 -23.45 -1.17
N VAL A 146 17.98 -22.43 -0.60
CA VAL A 146 18.38 -22.43 0.82
C VAL A 146 17.16 -22.24 1.73
N SER A 147 16.16 -21.50 1.25
CA SER A 147 14.90 -21.26 1.95
C SER A 147 13.76 -21.12 0.96
N PHE A 148 12.53 -21.18 1.45
CA PHE A 148 11.31 -21.03 0.65
C PHE A 148 10.55 -19.75 1.03
N PRO A 149 9.69 -19.22 0.15
CA PRO A 149 8.86 -18.04 0.42
C PRO A 149 7.90 -18.27 1.59
N ARG A 150 8.16 -17.63 2.73
CA ARG A 150 7.28 -17.61 3.91
C ARG A 150 6.56 -16.28 3.97
N LEU A 151 5.28 -16.31 4.32
CA LEU A 151 4.49 -15.09 4.48
C LEU A 151 5.04 -14.27 5.65
N SER A 152 5.58 -13.08 5.39
CA SER A 152 6.06 -12.17 6.43
C SER A 152 4.99 -11.18 6.89
N GLY A 153 4.10 -10.78 5.98
CA GLY A 153 3.05 -9.82 6.28
C GLY A 153 2.33 -9.33 5.03
N CYS A 154 1.21 -8.63 5.23
CA CYS A 154 0.41 -8.06 4.16
C CYS A 154 0.01 -6.63 4.48
N VAL A 155 -0.22 -5.83 3.44
CA VAL A 155 -0.61 -4.43 3.51
C VAL A 155 -1.86 -4.24 2.64
N VAL A 156 -2.84 -3.49 3.15
CA VAL A 156 -4.05 -3.09 2.41
C VAL A 156 -4.00 -1.61 2.14
N ASP A 157 -4.05 -1.23 0.87
CA ASP A 157 -4.44 0.13 0.49
C ASP A 157 -5.95 0.26 0.65
N ARG A 158 -6.41 1.14 1.54
CA ARG A 158 -7.84 1.37 1.76
C ARG A 158 -8.50 2.15 0.62
N LYS A 159 -7.71 2.80 -0.24
CA LYS A 159 -8.22 3.61 -1.36
C LYS A 159 -8.52 2.76 -2.59
N GLN A 160 -7.92 1.58 -2.70
CA GLN A 160 -8.11 0.64 -3.82
C GLN A 160 -8.64 -0.69 -3.27
N PRO A 161 -9.83 -1.15 -3.66
CA PRO A 161 -10.37 -2.41 -3.14
C PRO A 161 -9.44 -3.59 -3.44
N GLU A 162 -8.81 -3.63 -4.62
CA GLU A 162 -7.79 -4.61 -5.03
C GLU A 162 -6.38 -4.38 -4.45
N GLY A 163 -6.17 -3.32 -3.67
CA GLY A 163 -4.86 -2.87 -3.19
C GLY A 163 -4.24 -3.70 -2.06
N CYS A 164 -4.64 -4.96 -1.87
CA CYS A 164 -4.06 -5.85 -0.86
C CYS A 164 -2.85 -6.59 -1.41
N ARG A 165 -1.67 -6.43 -0.80
CA ARG A 165 -0.43 -7.09 -1.20
C ARG A 165 0.27 -7.74 -0.02
N CYS A 166 0.72 -8.98 -0.20
CA CYS A 166 1.50 -9.73 0.77
C CYS A 166 2.96 -9.83 0.34
N TYR A 167 3.84 -10.00 1.31
CA TYR A 167 5.29 -10.08 1.09
C TYR A 167 5.91 -11.26 1.83
N THR A 168 7.02 -11.76 1.28
CA THR A 168 7.83 -12.82 1.85
C THR A 168 8.80 -12.28 2.91
N GLN A 169 9.52 -13.16 3.61
CA GLN A 169 10.61 -12.79 4.52
C GLN A 169 11.79 -12.06 3.84
N GLN A 170 11.87 -12.10 2.51
CA GLN A 170 12.86 -11.38 1.71
C GLN A 170 12.25 -10.17 0.99
N ALA A 171 11.08 -9.69 1.45
CA ALA A 171 10.36 -8.55 0.89
C ALA A 171 9.97 -8.69 -0.60
N THR A 172 9.87 -9.92 -1.12
CA THR A 172 9.34 -10.18 -2.47
C THR A 172 7.83 -10.38 -2.43
N PRO A 173 7.09 -10.12 -3.53
CA PRO A 173 5.64 -10.32 -3.57
C PRO A 173 5.25 -11.78 -3.26
N TYR A 174 4.33 -11.97 -2.32
CA TYR A 174 3.70 -13.26 -2.03
C TYR A 174 2.35 -13.32 -2.76
N ILE A 175 2.31 -14.08 -3.86
CA ILE A 175 1.16 -14.10 -4.78
C ILE A 175 0.00 -14.87 -4.15
N VAL A 176 -1.04 -14.14 -3.76
CA VAL A 176 -2.30 -14.67 -3.22
C VAL A 176 -3.47 -13.84 -3.73
N SER A 177 -4.69 -14.39 -3.63
CA SER A 177 -5.89 -13.64 -3.99
C SER A 177 -6.11 -12.44 -3.04
N PRO A 178 -6.78 -11.36 -3.49
CA PRO A 178 -7.08 -10.22 -2.64
C PRO A 178 -7.87 -10.60 -1.38
N ASP A 179 -8.80 -11.55 -1.50
CA ASP A 179 -9.62 -12.03 -0.37
C ASP A 179 -8.77 -12.77 0.67
N GLN A 180 -7.84 -13.62 0.22
CA GLN A 180 -6.93 -14.32 1.11
C GLN A 180 -5.94 -13.36 1.79
N CYS A 181 -5.46 -12.35 1.08
CA CYS A 181 -4.63 -11.29 1.65
C CYS A 181 -5.36 -10.54 2.78
N ARG A 182 -6.64 -10.19 2.57
CA ARG A 182 -7.46 -9.57 3.62
C ARG A 182 -7.72 -10.52 4.79
N ALA A 183 -7.92 -11.81 4.52
CA ALA A 183 -8.08 -12.83 5.55
C ALA A 183 -6.83 -12.95 6.42
N PHE A 184 -5.63 -12.94 5.84
CA PHE A 184 -4.38 -12.96 6.59
C PHE A 184 -4.20 -11.73 7.49
N ILE A 185 -4.66 -10.55 7.07
CA ILE A 185 -4.61 -9.35 7.90
C ILE A 185 -5.62 -9.42 9.04
N ARG A 186 -6.82 -9.93 8.77
CA ARG A 186 -7.91 -9.98 9.75
C ARG A 186 -7.71 -11.06 10.80
N TYR A 187 -7.28 -12.25 10.39
CA TYR A 187 -7.22 -13.43 11.25
C TYR A 187 -5.79 -13.84 11.61
N GLY A 188 -4.79 -13.28 10.92
CA GLY A 188 -3.43 -13.80 10.98
C GLY A 188 -3.30 -15.12 10.22
N ARG A 189 -2.05 -15.59 10.09
CA ARG A 189 -1.73 -16.93 9.61
C ARG A 189 -0.66 -17.50 10.54
N PHE A 190 -0.86 -18.72 11.00
CA PHE A 190 0.14 -19.45 11.77
C PHE A 190 1.35 -19.76 10.87
N ASP A 191 2.56 -19.47 11.34
CA ASP A 191 3.82 -19.83 10.69
C ASP A 191 4.41 -21.06 11.42
N PRO A 192 4.29 -22.28 10.86
CA PRO A 192 4.75 -23.51 11.52
C PRO A 192 6.28 -23.60 11.57
N TYR A 193 7.00 -22.70 10.90
CA TYR A 193 8.46 -22.68 10.86
C TYR A 193 9.04 -21.69 11.87
N ARG A 194 8.18 -21.05 12.67
CA ARG A 194 8.58 -20.16 13.75
C ARG A 194 8.54 -20.93 15.08
N PRO A 195 9.61 -20.88 15.90
CA PRO A 195 9.58 -21.51 17.21
C PRO A 195 8.59 -20.80 18.13
N ASP A 196 7.84 -21.57 18.91
CA ASP A 196 6.96 -21.05 19.95
C ASP A 196 7.80 -20.32 21.01
N GLY A 197 7.51 -19.03 21.25
CA GLY A 197 8.12 -18.27 22.35
C GLY A 197 8.89 -17.01 21.96
N THR A 198 9.23 -16.79 20.69
CA THR A 198 9.80 -15.50 20.27
C THR A 198 8.68 -14.58 19.80
N ARG A 199 8.01 -13.88 20.73
CA ARG A 199 7.15 -12.74 20.38
C ARG A 199 8.03 -11.68 19.71
N ALA A 200 7.97 -11.56 18.38
CA ALA A 200 8.44 -10.34 17.73
C ALA A 200 7.49 -9.25 18.21
N GLY A 201 8.04 -8.25 18.90
CA GLY A 201 7.27 -7.17 19.50
C GLY A 201 6.30 -6.58 18.50
N VAL A 202 5.01 -6.87 18.68
CA VAL A 202 3.95 -6.04 18.14
C VAL A 202 4.12 -4.71 18.85
N ALA A 203 4.67 -3.72 18.15
CA ALA A 203 4.66 -2.33 18.57
C ALA A 203 3.20 -1.84 18.52
N GLY A 204 2.41 -2.30 19.51
CA GLY A 204 1.11 -1.77 19.85
C GLY A 204 1.32 -0.66 20.85
N THR A 205 1.08 0.57 20.42
CA THR A 205 0.85 1.73 21.27
C THR A 205 -0.21 1.40 22.32
N GLY A 206 0.15 1.46 23.60
CA GLY A 206 -0.75 1.17 24.71
C GLY A 206 -0.10 1.43 26.07
N THR A 207 -0.34 2.64 26.57
CA THR A 207 -0.24 3.14 27.94
C THR A 207 -0.16 2.13 29.09
N GLY A 208 0.76 2.38 30.03
CA GLY A 208 0.50 2.29 31.47
C GLY A 208 1.06 1.08 32.22
N GLY A 209 1.81 1.36 33.28
CA GLY A 209 2.00 0.42 34.39
C GLY A 209 3.44 0.04 34.65
N GLY A 210 4.20 0.93 35.32
CA GLY A 210 5.42 0.54 35.99
C GLY A 210 5.11 -0.45 37.11
N VAL A 211 5.79 -1.59 37.13
CA VAL A 211 5.85 -2.47 38.30
C VAL A 211 7.32 -2.63 38.66
N ARG A 212 7.65 -2.13 39.85
CA ARG A 212 8.92 -2.32 40.54
C ARG A 212 9.25 -3.81 40.62
N ALA A 213 10.45 -4.19 40.18
CA ALA A 213 11.06 -5.45 40.58
C ALA A 213 11.64 -5.27 41.98
N GLU A 214 11.01 -5.90 42.96
CA GLU A 214 11.51 -6.05 44.33
C GLU A 214 12.78 -6.92 44.29
N SER A 215 13.92 -6.35 44.68
CA SER A 215 15.22 -7.03 44.74
C SER A 215 15.25 -8.01 45.93
N SER A 216 15.02 -9.30 45.68
CA SER A 216 15.26 -10.37 46.65
C SER A 216 16.77 -10.58 46.83
N ARG A 217 17.32 -10.02 47.91
CA ARG A 217 18.73 -10.21 48.30
C ARG A 217 18.85 -11.58 48.98
N ALA A 218 19.43 -12.55 48.28
CA ALA A 218 19.80 -13.84 48.87
C ALA A 218 20.97 -13.67 49.84
N LEU A 219 20.81 -14.23 51.04
CA LEU A 219 21.86 -14.43 52.04
C LEU A 219 22.98 -15.29 51.44
N VAL A 220 24.24 -14.84 51.55
CA VAL A 220 25.43 -15.68 51.39
C VAL A 220 26.05 -15.82 52.78
N PRO A 221 26.27 -17.05 53.29
CA PRO A 221 27.04 -17.28 54.51
C PRO A 221 28.54 -17.24 54.20
N GLY A 222 29.28 -16.49 55.01
CA GLY A 222 30.75 -16.43 55.05
C GLY A 222 31.18 -15.98 56.43
#